data_AF-A0A933HRY1-F1
#
_entry.id   AF-A0A933HRY1-F1
#
_cell.length_a   1.000
_cell.length_b   1.000
_cell.length_c   1.000
_cell.angle_alpha   90.00
_cell.angle_beta   90.00
_cell.angle_gamma   90.00
#
_symmetry.space_group_name_H-M   'P 1'
#
loop_
_entity.id
_entity.type
_entity.pdbx_description
1 polymer ?
#
loop_
_entity_poly.entity_id
_entity_poly.type
_entity_poly.pdbx_seq_one_letter_code
_entity_poly.pdbx_strand_id
1 'polypeptide(L)'
;MSTPLLTEKYHDQLDGVLHCYDRILLLGSLHPFCYAQGMAGYLCEHHLRLFEYAEFAQPLTEQIRANAEQVAQHNGLEIEFIRKKTFRKEDRIHALLKRRGTQPGLVHIFSALEPCATYEPWHDKQTHQ
;
A
#
# COMPACT_ATOMS: atom_id res chain seq x y z
N MET A 1 -4.62 -13.77 -15.62
CA MET A 1 -3.27 -13.73 -16.22
C MET A 1 -2.31 -13.29 -15.12
N SER A 2 -1.20 -14.00 -14.91
CA SER A 2 -0.22 -13.65 -13.87
C SER A 2 0.44 -12.33 -14.25
N THR A 3 0.36 -11.31 -13.39
CA THR A 3 1.09 -10.06 -13.59
C THR A 3 2.59 -10.37 -13.50
N PRO A 4 3.39 -10.09 -14.56
CA PRO A 4 4.82 -10.39 -14.54
C PRO A 4 5.52 -9.61 -13.44
N LEU A 5 6.47 -10.24 -12.74
CA LEU A 5 7.21 -9.58 -11.68
C LEU A 5 8.09 -8.46 -12.26
N LEU A 6 8.31 -7.40 -11.50
CA LEU A 6 9.22 -6.32 -11.91
C LEU A 6 10.63 -6.88 -12.21
N THR A 7 11.05 -7.90 -11.46
CA THR A 7 12.33 -8.58 -11.65
C THR A 7 12.41 -9.33 -12.98
N GLU A 8 11.29 -9.84 -13.48
CA GLU A 8 11.22 -10.53 -14.77
C GLU A 8 11.15 -9.50 -15.90
N LYS A 9 10.30 -8.48 -15.76
CA LYS A 9 10.07 -7.45 -16.78
C LYS A 9 11.32 -6.63 -17.08
N TYR A 10 12.09 -6.28 -16.05
CA TYR A 10 13.25 -5.41 -16.16
C TYR A 10 14.57 -6.16 -15.97
N HIS A 11 14.59 -7.48 -16.20
CA HIS A 11 15.76 -8.33 -15.98
C HIS A 11 17.06 -7.74 -16.55
N ASP A 12 17.02 -7.24 -17.78
CA ASP A 12 18.20 -6.69 -18.48
C ASP A 12 18.64 -5.31 -17.95
N GLN A 13 17.82 -4.67 -17.10
CA GLN A 13 18.10 -3.39 -16.44
C GLN A 13 18.44 -3.57 -14.95
N LEU A 14 18.50 -4.81 -14.45
CA LEU A 14 18.89 -5.09 -13.07
C LEU A 14 20.41 -5.21 -12.96
N ASP A 15 21.04 -4.21 -12.34
CA ASP A 15 22.48 -4.24 -12.09
C ASP A 15 22.89 -5.15 -10.91
N GLY A 16 21.95 -5.53 -10.04
CA GLY A 16 22.23 -6.43 -8.91
C GLY A 16 21.17 -6.45 -7.80
N VAL A 17 21.52 -7.10 -6.69
CA VAL A 17 20.66 -7.27 -5.50
C VAL A 17 21.29 -6.56 -4.31
N LEU A 18 20.55 -5.67 -3.65
CA LEU A 18 21.01 -4.96 -2.45
C LEU A 18 20.69 -5.78 -1.19
N HIS A 19 21.73 -6.13 -0.44
CA HIS A 19 21.61 -6.72 0.90
C HIS A 19 22.00 -5.67 1.95
N CYS A 20 21.04 -5.08 2.66
CA CYS A 20 21.31 -4.11 3.71
C CYS A 20 20.60 -4.48 5.02
N TYR A 21 21.25 -4.20 6.14
CA TYR A 21 20.73 -4.46 7.49
C TYR A 21 19.72 -3.41 7.97
N ASP A 22 19.61 -2.26 7.30
CA ASP A 22 18.71 -1.15 7.67
C ASP A 22 17.83 -0.68 6.50
N ARG A 23 16.79 0.09 6.82
CA ARG A 23 15.65 0.49 5.97
C ARG A 23 16.07 1.10 4.63
N ILE A 24 15.53 0.55 3.54
CA ILE A 24 15.54 1.18 2.21
C ILE A 24 14.33 2.12 2.12
N LEU A 25 14.57 3.40 1.91
CA LEU A 25 13.54 4.39 1.61
C LEU A 25 13.48 4.60 0.10
N LEU A 26 12.46 4.04 -0.54
CA LEU A 26 12.16 4.31 -1.94
C LEU A 26 11.24 5.52 -2.02
N LEU A 27 11.75 6.64 -2.54
CA LEU A 27 10.98 7.86 -2.75
C LEU A 27 10.67 7.99 -4.24
N GLY A 28 9.39 8.15 -4.56
CA GLY A 28 8.93 8.39 -5.92
C GLY A 28 7.61 9.14 -5.91
N SER A 29 7.42 10.02 -6.88
CA SER A 29 6.17 10.75 -7.07
C SER A 29 5.43 10.21 -8.28
N LEU A 30 4.27 9.62 -8.06
CA LEU A 30 3.36 9.26 -9.13
C LEU A 30 2.50 10.48 -9.46
N HIS A 31 2.97 11.30 -10.40
CA HIS A 31 2.49 12.66 -10.63
C HIS A 31 0.95 12.79 -10.75
N PRO A 32 0.22 11.92 -11.48
CA PRO A 32 -1.24 12.02 -11.55
C PRO A 32 -1.94 11.73 -10.21
N PHE A 33 -1.30 11.05 -9.26
CA PHE A 33 -1.93 10.56 -8.02
C PHE A 33 -1.37 11.21 -6.76
N CYS A 34 -0.29 12.00 -6.86
CA CYS A 34 0.40 12.55 -5.70
C CYS A 34 -0.20 13.85 -5.16
N TYR A 35 -1.27 14.37 -5.77
CA TYR A 35 -1.98 15.57 -5.32
C TYR A 35 -3.43 15.60 -5.83
N ALA A 36 -4.29 16.38 -5.17
CA ALA A 36 -5.74 16.39 -5.42
C ALA A 36 -6.10 16.77 -6.87
N GLN A 37 -5.54 17.83 -7.43
CA GLN A 37 -5.90 18.25 -8.79
C GLN A 37 -5.40 17.26 -9.85
N GLY A 38 -4.28 16.58 -9.61
CA GLY A 38 -3.80 15.52 -10.48
C GLY A 38 -4.79 14.36 -10.52
N MET A 39 -5.23 13.92 -9.33
CA MET A 39 -6.15 12.80 -9.21
C MET A 39 -7.54 13.16 -9.77
N ALA A 40 -7.97 14.42 -9.59
CA ALA A 40 -9.16 14.94 -10.24
C ALA A 40 -9.06 14.92 -11.78
N GLY A 41 -7.92 15.34 -12.33
CA GLY A 41 -7.64 15.28 -13.77
C GLY A 41 -7.73 13.86 -14.30
N TYR A 42 -7.10 12.90 -13.62
CA TYR A 42 -7.17 11.48 -13.96
C TYR A 42 -8.61 10.95 -13.98
N LEU A 43 -9.40 11.22 -12.92
CA LEU A 43 -10.80 10.80 -12.87
C LEU A 43 -11.61 11.39 -14.04
N CYS A 44 -11.44 12.69 -14.33
CA CYS A 44 -12.10 13.35 -15.44
C CYS A 44 -11.73 12.75 -16.81
N GLU A 45 -10.46 12.46 -17.05
CA GLU A 45 -9.98 11.79 -18.28
C GLU A 45 -10.60 10.40 -18.46
N HIS A 46 -10.90 9.71 -17.35
CA HIS A 46 -11.56 8.41 -17.31
C HIS A 46 -13.09 8.48 -17.22
N HIS A 47 -13.69 9.66 -17.39
CA HIS A 47 -15.14 9.89 -17.29
C HIS A 47 -15.75 9.50 -15.92
N LEU A 48 -14.94 9.52 -14.87
CA LEU A 48 -15.36 9.29 -13.49
C LEU A 48 -15.58 10.62 -12.77
N ARG A 49 -16.64 10.69 -11.98
CA ARG A 49 -16.90 11.85 -11.12
C ARG A 49 -16.02 11.78 -9.89
N LEU A 50 -15.68 12.94 -9.31
CA LEU A 50 -14.94 13.01 -8.04
C LEU A 50 -15.64 12.23 -6.92
N PHE A 51 -16.97 12.17 -6.95
CA PHE A 51 -17.80 11.42 -6.00
C PHE A 51 -17.66 9.91 -6.13
N GLU A 52 -17.24 9.41 -7.28
CA GLU A 52 -17.02 7.99 -7.57
C GLU A 52 -15.60 7.55 -7.19
N TYR A 53 -14.81 8.45 -6.58
CA TYR A 53 -13.44 8.14 -6.14
C TYR A 53 -13.37 6.91 -5.22
N ALA A 54 -14.29 6.78 -4.26
CA ALA A 54 -14.30 5.65 -3.33
C ALA A 54 -14.55 4.32 -4.07
N GLU A 55 -15.49 4.31 -5.02
CA GLU A 55 -15.81 3.15 -5.85
C GLU A 55 -14.64 2.78 -6.77
N PHE A 56 -13.89 3.77 -7.26
CA PHE A 56 -12.67 3.56 -8.02
C PHE A 56 -11.54 2.96 -7.16
N ALA A 57 -11.31 3.49 -5.95
CA ALA A 57 -10.18 3.12 -5.10
C ALA A 57 -10.40 1.81 -4.32
N GLN A 58 -11.65 1.47 -4.02
CA GLN A 58 -12.02 0.26 -3.27
C GLN A 58 -11.49 -1.04 -3.90
N PRO A 59 -11.71 -1.35 -5.19
CA PRO A 59 -11.24 -2.60 -5.78
C PRO A 59 -9.70 -2.72 -5.75
N LEU A 60 -8.99 -1.60 -5.92
CA LEU A 60 -7.52 -1.56 -5.82
C LEU A 60 -7.05 -1.88 -4.39
N THR A 61 -7.74 -1.31 -3.41
CA THR A 61 -7.47 -1.57 -1.98
C THR A 61 -7.73 -3.04 -1.64
N GLU A 62 -8.84 -3.60 -2.13
CA GLU A 62 -9.20 -5.01 -1.93
C GLU A 62 -8.20 -5.95 -2.59
N GLN A 63 -7.71 -5.63 -3.78
CA GLN A 63 -6.66 -6.42 -4.45
C GLN A 63 -5.36 -6.46 -3.64
N ILE A 64 -4.91 -5.31 -3.13
CA ILE A 64 -3.71 -5.24 -2.28
C ILE A 64 -3.91 -6.05 -0.99
N ARG A 65 -5.07 -5.89 -0.36
CA ARG A 65 -5.42 -6.62 0.87
C ARG A 65 -5.49 -8.14 0.64
N ALA A 66 -6.16 -8.57 -0.42
CA ALA A 66 -6.29 -9.98 -0.76
C ALA A 66 -4.93 -10.62 -1.04
N ASN A 67 -4.04 -9.91 -1.74
CA ASN A 67 -2.67 -10.36 -1.94
C ASN A 67 -1.90 -10.49 -0.61
N ALA A 68 -2.00 -9.49 0.27
CA ALA A 68 -1.36 -9.55 1.59
C ALA A 68 -1.88 -10.73 2.43
N GLU A 69 -3.19 -11.00 2.40
CA GLU A 69 -3.82 -12.15 3.05
C GLU A 69 -3.34 -13.48 2.45
N GLN A 70 -3.23 -13.60 1.12
CA GLN A 70 -2.67 -14.78 0.47
C GLN A 70 -1.21 -15.03 0.85
N VAL A 71 -0.38 -13.97 0.87
CA VAL A 71 1.01 -14.06 1.32
C VAL A 71 1.09 -14.51 2.79
N ALA A 72 0.21 -14.01 3.65
CA ALA A 72 0.12 -14.44 5.04
C ALA A 72 -0.20 -15.94 5.15
N GLN A 73 -1.25 -16.39 4.47
CA GLN A 73 -1.69 -17.79 4.47
C GLN A 73 -0.62 -18.73 3.94
N HIS A 74 0.03 -18.38 2.83
CA HIS A 74 1.10 -19.20 2.25
C HIS A 74 2.29 -19.39 3.19
N ASN A 75 2.55 -18.41 4.06
CA ASN A 75 3.62 -18.47 5.06
C ASN A 75 3.14 -18.94 6.45
N GLY A 76 1.86 -19.30 6.61
CA GLY A 76 1.28 -19.69 7.91
C GLY A 76 1.31 -18.57 8.97
N LEU A 77 1.22 -17.31 8.53
CA LEU A 77 1.29 -16.13 9.39
C LEU A 77 -0.10 -15.50 9.58
N GLU A 78 -0.31 -14.89 10.75
CA GLU A 78 -1.47 -14.03 11.01
C GLU A 78 -1.11 -12.56 10.80
N ILE A 79 -2.01 -11.80 10.17
CA ILE A 79 -1.86 -10.35 10.02
C ILE A 79 -2.24 -9.66 11.34
N GLU A 80 -1.28 -8.98 11.96
CA GLU A 80 -1.51 -8.26 13.23
C GLU A 80 -1.93 -6.81 12.98
N PHE A 81 -3.16 -6.46 13.37
CA PHE A 81 -3.66 -5.08 13.29
C PHE A 81 -3.16 -4.21 14.45
N ILE A 82 -2.42 -3.15 14.12
CA ILE A 82 -1.87 -2.20 15.08
C ILE A 82 -2.96 -1.23 15.54
N ARG A 83 -3.37 -1.36 16.80
CA ARG A 83 -4.43 -0.51 17.40
C ARG A 83 -3.92 0.77 18.05
N LYS A 84 -2.65 0.82 18.46
CA LYS A 84 -2.07 1.90 19.27
C LYS A 84 -1.02 2.67 18.50
N LYS A 85 -1.08 4.00 18.57
CA LYS A 85 -0.07 4.89 17.96
C LYS A 85 1.33 4.74 18.55
N THR A 86 1.43 4.38 19.84
CA THR A 86 2.71 4.16 20.55
C THR A 86 3.34 2.78 20.31
N PHE A 87 2.80 1.99 19.37
CA PHE A 87 3.29 0.65 19.08
C PHE A 87 4.60 0.68 18.28
N ARG A 88 5.67 0.15 18.87
CA ARG A 88 6.98 0.02 18.21
C ARG A 88 7.08 -1.31 17.47
N LYS A 89 6.99 -1.24 16.14
CA LYS A 89 7.05 -2.40 15.24
C LYS A 89 8.35 -3.20 15.43
N GLU A 90 9.47 -2.50 15.59
CA GLU A 90 10.80 -3.10 15.79
C GLU A 90 10.86 -3.99 17.04
N ASP A 91 10.40 -3.48 18.19
CA ASP A 91 10.36 -4.24 19.45
C ASP A 91 9.51 -5.52 19.30
N ARG A 92 8.38 -5.41 18.58
CA ARG A 92 7.51 -6.56 18.29
C ARG A 92 8.22 -7.60 17.42
N ILE A 93 8.90 -7.17 16.36
CA ILE A 93 9.67 -8.07 15.48
C ILE A 93 10.80 -8.75 16.25
N HIS A 94 11.54 -8.05 17.11
CA HIS A 94 12.57 -8.67 17.96
C HIS A 94 11.99 -9.74 18.88
N ALA A 95 10.83 -9.51 19.48
CA ALA A 95 10.17 -10.51 20.32
C ALA A 95 9.75 -11.76 19.52
N LEU A 96 9.32 -11.59 18.27
CA LEU A 96 8.99 -12.70 17.37
C LEU A 96 10.24 -13.47 16.93
N LEU A 97 11.32 -12.77 16.57
CA LEU A 97 12.59 -13.38 16.18
C LEU A 97 13.23 -14.19 17.31
N LYS A 98 13.08 -13.78 18.58
CA LYS A 98 13.52 -14.59 19.73
C LYS A 98 12.85 -15.96 19.82
N ARG A 99 11.63 -16.10 19.29
CA ARG A 99 10.86 -17.35 19.28
C ARG A 99 11.07 -18.14 17.99
N ARG A 100 10.98 -17.45 16.84
CA ARG A 100 11.09 -18.04 15.50
C ARG A 100 12.53 -18.45 15.19
N GLY A 101 13.52 -17.68 15.62
CA GLY A 101 14.90 -17.77 15.16
C GLY A 101 15.21 -16.82 14.00
N THR A 102 16.43 -16.90 13.48
CA THR A 102 16.97 -16.00 12.43
C THR A 102 16.94 -16.61 11.03
N GLN A 103 16.20 -17.71 10.83
CA GLN A 103 16.09 -18.29 9.50
C GLN A 103 15.45 -17.31 8.49
N PRO A 104 15.87 -17.36 7.21
CA PRO A 104 15.34 -16.49 6.17
C PRO A 104 13.81 -16.59 5.99
N GLY A 105 13.25 -15.61 5.30
CA GLY A 105 11.83 -15.57 4.94
C GLY A 105 11.01 -14.52 5.69
N LEU A 106 9.73 -14.47 5.37
CA LEU A 106 8.80 -13.49 5.94
C LEU A 106 8.67 -13.71 7.46
N VAL A 107 8.89 -12.63 8.23
CA VAL A 107 8.88 -12.69 9.70
C VAL A 107 7.48 -12.43 10.25
N HIS A 108 6.82 -11.38 9.76
CA HIS A 108 5.49 -10.97 10.23
C HIS A 108 4.85 -9.97 9.26
N ILE A 109 3.52 -9.82 9.34
CA ILE A 109 2.77 -8.81 8.58
C ILE A 109 1.97 -7.96 9.57
N PHE A 110 2.12 -6.63 9.45
CA PHE A 110 1.32 -5.66 10.20
C PHE A 110 0.30 -4.98 9.30
N SER A 111 -0.90 -4.77 9.83
CA SER A 111 -1.91 -3.87 9.26
C SER A 111 -2.06 -2.65 10.17
N ALA A 112 -2.28 -1.48 9.59
CA ALA A 112 -2.58 -0.25 10.32
C ALA A 112 -3.60 0.57 9.55
N LEU A 113 -4.42 1.34 10.27
CA LEU A 113 -5.32 2.31 9.66
C LEU A 113 -4.56 3.63 9.47
N GLU A 114 -4.46 4.08 8.22
CA GLU A 114 -3.96 5.40 7.87
C GLU A 114 -5.13 6.28 7.41
N PRO A 115 -5.45 7.38 8.11
CA PRO A 115 -6.44 8.32 7.64
C PRO A 115 -6.01 8.91 6.30
N CYS A 116 -6.88 8.79 5.30
CA CYS A 116 -6.65 9.36 3.98
C CYS A 116 -7.69 10.47 3.75
N ALA A 117 -7.26 11.59 3.16
CA ALA A 117 -8.18 12.62 2.71
C ALA A 117 -8.94 12.14 1.46
N THR A 118 -10.21 12.49 1.35
CA THR A 118 -11.06 12.20 0.19
C THR A 118 -11.71 13.49 -0.32
N TYR A 119 -12.28 13.44 -1.53
CA TYR A 119 -13.10 14.54 -2.04
C TYR A 119 -14.41 14.63 -1.28
N GLU A 120 -14.80 15.86 -0.93
CA GLU A 120 -16.10 16.17 -0.35
C GLU A 120 -16.94 16.94 -1.38
N PRO A 121 -18.23 16.60 -1.54
CA PRO A 121 -19.14 17.43 -2.31
C PRO A 121 -19.31 18.79 -1.63
N TRP A 122 -19.21 19.85 -2.43
CA TRP A 122 -19.53 21.20 -2.00
C TRP A 122 -20.59 21.77 -2.93
N HIS A 123 -21.59 22.46 -2.36
CA HIS A 123 -22.64 23.10 -3.14
C HIS A 123 -22.05 24.24 -3.97
N ASP A 124 -22.58 24.44 -5.17
CA ASP A 124 -22.27 25.63 -5.96
C ASP A 124 -22.75 26.86 -5.17
N LYS A 125 -21.83 27.80 -4.89
CA LYS A 125 -22.13 28.99 -4.08
C LYS A 125 -23.10 29.96 -4.75
N GLN A 126 -23.24 29.90 -6.08
CA GLN A 126 -24.14 30.76 -6.84
C GLN A 126 -25.55 30.20 -6.89
N THR A 127 -25.68 28.88 -7.03
CA THR A 127 -26.99 28.23 -7.17
C THR A 127 -27.49 27.56 -5.89
N HIS A 128 -26.62 27.39 -4.88
CA HIS A 128 -26.85 26.60 -3.67
C HIS A 128 -27.37 25.18 -3.95
N GLN A 129 -26.99 24.62 -5.10
CA GLN A 129 -27.25 23.24 -5.53
C GLN A 129 -25.97 22.43 -5.40
#